data_AF-A0A368H3S7-F1
#
_entry.id   AF-A0A368H3S7-F1
#
_cell.length_a   1.000
_cell.length_b   1.000
_cell.length_c   1.000
_cell.angle_alpha   90.00
_cell.angle_beta   90.00
_cell.angle_gamma   90.00
#
_symmetry.space_group_name_H-M   'P 1'
#
loop_
_entity.id
_entity.type
_entity.pdbx_description
1 polymer ?
#
loop_
_entity_poly.entity_id
_entity_poly.type
_entity_poly.pdbx_seq_one_letter_code
_entity_poly.pdbx_strand_id
1 'polypeptide(L)'
;MHLDFPINRDTFVIEGLSTSSEDNHPDWRPPLPPSVSLCLRVNRPEVIRRIEGRQAAITAASTLRHLVAEEKMVAARSVIQGKCSYQCVRNSLSMDPTQIKAFPYADMARLTKRRLRATNAYKAELSEERSRMDIAASKIIAHSFSEVIFPSAR
;
A
#
# COMPACT_ATOMS: atom_id res chain seq x y z
N MET A 1 -28.57 -12.11 -34.70
CA MET A 1 -27.75 -12.97 -33.82
C MET A 1 -27.13 -12.07 -32.78
N HIS A 2 -27.69 -12.08 -31.56
CA HIS A 2 -27.23 -11.27 -30.43
C HIS A 2 -26.10 -12.04 -29.73
N LEU A 3 -24.93 -11.42 -29.58
CA LEU A 3 -23.87 -11.91 -28.71
C LEU A 3 -23.96 -11.12 -27.40
N ASP A 4 -24.55 -11.76 -26.39
CA ASP A 4 -24.55 -11.27 -25.01
C ASP A 4 -23.16 -11.52 -24.41
N PHE A 5 -22.42 -10.43 -24.18
CA PHE A 5 -21.23 -10.48 -23.33
C PHE A 5 -21.69 -10.39 -21.86
N PRO A 6 -21.28 -11.32 -20.97
CA PRO A 6 -21.59 -11.20 -19.57
C PRO A 6 -20.77 -10.04 -18.98
N ILE A 7 -21.46 -8.94 -18.65
CA ILE A 7 -20.90 -7.83 -17.88
C ILE A 7 -20.54 -8.38 -16.50
N ASN A 8 -19.23 -8.48 -16.25
CA ASN A 8 -18.67 -8.88 -14.97
C ASN A 8 -19.14 -7.91 -13.86
N ARG A 9 -19.93 -8.44 -12.91
CA ARG A 9 -20.53 -7.73 -11.77
C ARG A 9 -19.53 -7.19 -10.75
N ASP A 10 -18.22 -7.46 -10.90
CA ASP A 10 -17.19 -6.99 -9.96
C ASP A 10 -16.44 -5.74 -10.43
N THR A 11 -16.93 -5.07 -11.48
CA THR A 11 -16.38 -3.79 -11.91
C THR A 11 -17.06 -2.66 -11.13
N PHE A 12 -16.56 -2.38 -9.91
CA PHE A 12 -16.98 -1.19 -9.18
C PHE A 12 -16.47 0.06 -9.88
N VAL A 13 -17.28 0.58 -10.80
CA VAL A 13 -17.16 1.95 -11.27
C VAL A 13 -17.49 2.83 -10.08
N ILE A 14 -16.49 3.50 -9.50
CA ILE A 14 -16.73 4.57 -8.53
C ILE A 14 -17.20 5.78 -9.33
N GLU A 15 -18.43 5.71 -9.82
CA GLU A 15 -19.16 6.84 -10.40
C GLU A 15 -20.22 7.29 -9.41
N GLY A 16 -20.30 8.61 -9.22
CA GLY A 16 -21.54 9.24 -8.77
C GLY A 16 -21.66 9.44 -7.26
N LEU A 17 -21.19 10.62 -6.84
CA LEU A 17 -21.76 11.47 -5.81
C LEU A 17 -23.29 11.29 -5.64
N SER A 18 -23.75 10.39 -4.77
CA SER A 18 -25.15 10.40 -4.30
C SER A 18 -25.19 10.93 -2.87
N THR A 19 -25.78 12.12 -2.71
CA THR A 19 -26.14 12.72 -1.41
C THR A 19 -27.54 12.32 -0.95
N SER A 20 -28.13 11.27 -1.52
CA SER A 20 -29.40 10.73 -1.00
C SER A 20 -29.11 9.90 0.26
N SER A 21 -29.51 10.41 1.42
CA SER A 21 -29.27 9.80 2.72
C SER A 21 -30.15 8.57 3.02
N GLU A 22 -30.86 8.02 2.04
CA GLU A 22 -31.98 7.10 2.31
C GLU A 22 -31.68 5.60 2.15
N ASP A 23 -30.49 5.19 1.67
CA ASP A 23 -30.14 3.76 1.57
C ASP A 23 -28.68 3.50 2.00
N ASN A 24 -28.34 3.84 3.26
CA ASN A 24 -27.08 3.39 3.83
C ASN A 24 -27.24 1.94 4.32
N HIS A 25 -26.39 1.03 3.82
CA HIS A 25 -26.30 -0.35 4.32
C HIS A 25 -26.14 -0.34 5.86
N PRO A 26 -26.71 -1.28 6.62
CA PRO A 26 -26.66 -1.29 8.09
C PRO A 26 -25.23 -1.27 8.68
N ASP A 27 -24.22 -1.64 7.87
CA ASP A 27 -22.80 -1.62 8.26
C ASP A 27 -22.08 -0.30 7.94
N TRP A 28 -22.75 0.66 7.30
CA TRP A 28 -22.14 1.94 6.94
C TRP A 28 -22.04 2.84 8.16
N ARG A 29 -20.81 2.98 8.65
CA ARG A 29 -20.49 3.96 9.70
C ARG A 29 -20.71 5.38 9.17
N PRO A 30 -21.16 6.31 10.03
CA PRO A 30 -21.36 7.70 9.65
C PRO A 30 -20.10 8.28 9.00
N PRO A 31 -20.24 9.19 8.02
CA PRO A 31 -19.12 9.77 7.33
C PRO A 31 -18.18 10.45 8.34
N LEU A 32 -16.87 10.29 8.10
CA LEU A 32 -15.82 10.90 8.92
C LEU A 32 -16.10 12.40 9.13
N PRO A 33 -15.67 12.97 10.27
CA PRO A 33 -15.92 14.38 10.59
C PRO A 33 -15.55 15.31 9.42
N PRO A 34 -16.29 16.43 9.23
CA PRO A 34 -16.19 17.28 8.04
C PRO A 34 -14.75 17.73 7.71
N SER A 35 -13.91 17.93 8.74
CA SER A 35 -12.50 18.29 8.63
C SER A 35 -11.65 17.19 7.97
N VAL A 36 -11.91 15.92 8.28
CA VAL A 36 -11.22 14.77 7.67
C VAL A 36 -11.71 14.57 6.24
N SER A 37 -13.03 14.70 6.00
CA SER A 37 -13.62 14.66 4.65
C SER A 37 -13.07 15.76 3.72
N LEU A 38 -12.86 16.97 4.24
CA LEU A 38 -12.26 18.08 3.49
C LEU A 38 -10.77 17.82 3.19
N CYS A 39 -10.01 17.36 4.18
CA CYS A 39 -8.59 17.02 4.01
C CYS A 39 -8.39 15.92 2.94
N LEU A 40 -9.23 14.89 2.94
CA LEU A 40 -9.19 13.82 1.94
C LEU A 40 -9.52 14.34 0.53
N ARG A 41 -10.51 15.23 0.39
CA ARG A 41 -10.87 15.84 -0.89
C ARG A 41 -9.74 16.71 -1.46
N VAL A 42 -9.10 17.52 -0.63
CA VAL A 42 -7.97 18.37 -1.03
C VAL A 42 -6.74 17.55 -1.44
N ASN A 43 -6.46 16.46 -0.74
CA ASN A 43 -5.30 15.61 -1.03
C ASN A 43 -5.54 14.59 -2.15
N ARG A 44 -6.80 14.37 -2.56
CA ARG A 44 -7.18 13.35 -3.55
C ARG A 44 -6.42 13.50 -4.88
N PRO A 45 -6.28 14.69 -5.49
CA PRO A 45 -5.57 14.84 -6.76
C PRO A 45 -4.10 14.42 -6.64
N GLU A 46 -3.43 14.79 -5.55
CA GLU A 46 -2.03 14.43 -5.33
C GLU A 46 -1.84 12.94 -5.07
N VAL A 47 -2.79 12.30 -4.37
CA VAL A 47 -2.79 10.84 -4.18
C VAL A 47 -2.91 10.14 -5.53
N ILE A 48 -3.88 10.54 -6.36
CA ILE A 48 -4.10 9.97 -7.70
C ILE A 48 -2.84 10.13 -8.55
N ARG A 49 -2.30 11.35 -8.66
CA ARG A 49 -1.09 11.64 -9.44
C ARG A 49 0.10 10.78 -9.02
N ARG A 50 0.28 10.56 -7.71
CA ARG A 50 1.35 9.68 -7.19
C ARG A 50 1.13 8.21 -7.55
N ILE A 51 -0.13 7.74 -7.52
CA ILE A 51 -0.46 6.36 -7.89
C ILE A 51 -0.23 6.16 -9.39
N GLU A 52 -0.75 7.06 -10.22
CA GLU A 52 -0.57 7.02 -11.67
C GLU A 52 0.91 7.05 -12.06
N GLY A 53 1.70 7.95 -11.47
CA GLY A 53 3.15 8.01 -11.74
C GLY A 53 3.88 6.73 -11.35
N ARG A 54 3.50 6.08 -10.23
CA ARG A 54 4.06 4.79 -9.85
C ARG A 54 3.64 3.67 -10.80
N GLN A 55 2.38 3.67 -11.21
CA GLN A 55 1.87 2.67 -12.15
C GLN A 55 2.55 2.80 -13.51
N ALA A 56 2.75 4.02 -14.00
CA ALA A 56 3.49 4.29 -15.23
C ALA A 56 4.92 3.71 -15.17
N ALA A 57 5.64 3.92 -14.07
CA ALA A 57 6.99 3.36 -13.90
C ALA A 57 6.99 1.81 -13.86
N ILE A 58 6.00 1.21 -13.19
CA ILE A 58 5.83 -0.25 -13.16
C ILE A 58 5.55 -0.79 -14.55
N THR A 59 4.61 -0.18 -15.29
CA THR A 59 4.26 -0.56 -16.65
C THR A 59 5.47 -0.45 -17.57
N ALA A 60 6.21 0.66 -17.54
CA ALA A 60 7.40 0.85 -18.36
C ALA A 60 8.46 -0.24 -18.11
N ALA A 61 8.75 -0.53 -16.84
CA ALA A 61 9.69 -1.61 -16.49
C ALA A 61 9.17 -2.98 -16.93
N SER A 62 7.87 -3.26 -16.79
CA SER A 62 7.26 -4.50 -17.23
C SER A 62 7.37 -4.69 -18.74
N THR A 63 7.07 -3.64 -19.51
CA THR A 63 7.22 -3.64 -20.97
C THR A 63 8.65 -3.95 -21.37
N LEU A 64 9.64 -3.31 -20.73
CA LEU A 64 11.04 -3.57 -21.02
C LEU A 64 11.46 -5.01 -20.70
N ARG A 65 10.98 -5.59 -19.58
CA ARG A 65 11.21 -7.01 -19.26
C ARG A 65 10.65 -7.93 -20.33
N HIS A 66 9.45 -7.63 -20.82
CA HIS A 66 8.81 -8.41 -21.86
C HIS A 66 9.63 -8.35 -23.16
N LEU A 67 10.08 -7.17 -23.59
CA LEU A 67 10.91 -7.02 -24.79
C LEU A 67 12.21 -7.83 -24.70
N VAL A 68 12.90 -7.81 -23.56
CA VAL A 68 14.13 -8.61 -23.35
C VAL A 68 13.82 -10.11 -23.38
N ALA A 69 12.70 -10.53 -22.80
CA ALA A 69 12.29 -11.93 -22.82
C ALA A 69 11.96 -12.42 -24.24
N GLU A 70 11.30 -11.60 -25.05
CA GLU A 70 11.03 -11.88 -26.46
C GLU A 70 12.32 -11.96 -27.28
N GLU A 71 13.24 -11.00 -27.10
CA GLU A 71 14.54 -11.02 -27.76
C GLU A 71 15.32 -12.31 -27.45
N LYS A 72 15.34 -12.70 -26.18
CA LYS A 72 15.94 -13.97 -25.74
C LYS A 72 15.30 -15.17 -26.41
N MET A 73 13.97 -15.20 -26.49
CA MET A 73 13.27 -16.30 -27.14
C MET A 73 13.56 -16.37 -28.63
N VAL A 74 13.61 -15.24 -29.32
CA VAL A 74 13.96 -15.16 -30.74
C VAL A 74 15.41 -15.64 -30.97
N ALA A 75 16.35 -15.18 -30.13
CA ALA A 75 17.74 -15.63 -30.16
C ALA A 75 17.85 -17.15 -29.94
N ALA A 76 17.15 -17.70 -28.95
CA ALA A 76 17.16 -19.12 -28.65
C ALA A 76 16.60 -19.96 -29.81
N ARG A 77 15.48 -19.53 -30.40
CA ARG A 77 14.89 -20.19 -31.58
C ARG A 77 15.86 -20.16 -32.76
N SER A 78 16.58 -19.07 -32.98
CA SER A 78 17.52 -18.92 -34.09
C SER A 78 18.70 -19.90 -33.98
N VAL A 79 19.20 -20.13 -32.76
CA VAL A 79 20.25 -21.13 -32.50
C VAL A 79 19.74 -22.54 -32.75
N ILE A 80 18.55 -22.88 -32.24
CA ILE A 80 17.95 -24.22 -32.42
C ILE A 80 17.69 -24.52 -33.91
N GLN A 81 17.27 -23.51 -34.67
CA GLN A 81 17.04 -23.62 -36.12
C GLN A 81 18.34 -23.65 -36.95
N GLY A 82 19.52 -23.52 -36.32
CA GLY A 82 20.80 -23.48 -37.02
C GLY A 82 21.06 -22.21 -37.83
N LYS A 83 20.27 -21.14 -37.63
CA LYS A 83 20.40 -19.87 -38.35
C LYS A 83 21.60 -19.05 -37.87
N CYS A 84 22.01 -19.22 -36.61
CA CYS A 84 23.18 -18.56 -36.05
C CYS A 84 23.87 -19.47 -35.01
N SER A 85 25.14 -19.19 -34.72
CA SER A 85 25.87 -19.87 -33.66
C SER A 85 25.52 -19.29 -32.28
N TYR A 86 25.62 -20.11 -31.23
CA TYR A 86 25.40 -19.67 -29.86
C TYR A 86 26.25 -18.46 -29.49
N GLN A 87 27.52 -18.44 -29.89
CA GLN A 87 28.45 -17.36 -29.58
C GLN A 87 28.00 -16.01 -30.15
N CYS A 88 27.30 -16.01 -31.28
CA CYS A 88 26.75 -14.80 -31.90
C CYS A 88 25.64 -14.16 -31.06
N VAL A 89 24.79 -14.99 -30.43
CA VAL A 89 23.62 -14.51 -29.65
C VAL A 89 23.81 -14.62 -28.13
N ARG A 90 25.02 -14.93 -27.67
CA ARG A 90 25.35 -15.13 -26.26
C ARG A 90 24.92 -13.96 -25.40
N ASN A 91 25.13 -12.73 -25.88
CA ASN A 91 24.78 -11.51 -25.15
C ASN A 91 23.27 -11.44 -24.89
N SER A 92 22.44 -11.56 -25.92
CA SER A 92 20.97 -11.57 -25.79
C SER A 92 20.53 -12.70 -24.85
N LEU A 93 21.06 -13.91 -25.01
CA LEU A 93 20.74 -15.05 -24.14
C LEU A 93 21.18 -14.85 -22.68
N SER A 94 22.22 -14.06 -22.41
CA SER A 94 22.72 -13.80 -21.05
C SER A 94 21.97 -12.70 -20.29
N MET A 95 21.16 -11.88 -20.97
CA MET A 95 20.42 -10.81 -20.32
C MET A 95 19.42 -11.36 -19.30
N ASP A 96 19.37 -10.80 -18.10
CA ASP A 96 18.40 -11.18 -17.06
C ASP A 96 17.30 -10.10 -16.95
N PRO A 97 16.06 -10.39 -17.39
CA PRO A 97 14.95 -9.44 -17.29
C PRO A 97 14.65 -9.03 -15.84
N THR A 98 14.98 -9.85 -14.84
CA THR A 98 14.67 -9.55 -13.43
C THR A 98 15.52 -8.40 -12.87
N GLN A 99 16.62 -8.04 -13.54
CA GLN A 99 17.45 -6.88 -13.20
C GLN A 99 16.76 -5.55 -13.54
N ILE A 100 15.80 -5.54 -14.46
CA ILE A 100 15.02 -4.34 -14.78
C ILE A 100 14.07 -4.05 -13.62
N LYS A 101 14.39 -3.03 -12.82
CA LYS A 101 13.57 -2.58 -11.68
C LYS A 101 12.71 -1.38 -12.09
N ALA A 102 11.48 -1.33 -11.56
CA ALA A 102 10.58 -0.18 -11.74
C ALA A 102 11.01 1.04 -10.92
N PHE A 103 11.73 0.80 -9.81
CA PHE A 103 12.20 1.84 -8.91
C PHE A 103 13.67 1.61 -8.56
N PRO A 104 14.48 2.67 -8.43
CA PRO A 104 15.85 2.56 -7.98
C PRO A 104 15.96 1.96 -6.57
N TYR A 105 17.00 1.17 -6.33
CA TYR A 105 17.23 0.56 -5.01
C TYR A 105 17.38 1.61 -3.89
N ALA A 106 18.08 2.71 -4.17
CA ALA A 106 18.27 3.81 -3.22
C ALA A 106 16.93 4.40 -2.75
N ASP A 107 15.98 4.56 -3.67
CA ASP A 107 14.63 5.07 -3.34
C ASP A 107 13.85 4.09 -2.48
N MET A 108 13.90 2.81 -2.84
CA MET A 108 13.26 1.74 -2.07
C MET A 108 13.85 1.67 -0.66
N ALA A 109 15.18 1.71 -0.52
CA ALA A 109 15.86 1.68 0.77
C ALA A 109 15.49 2.90 1.63
N ARG A 110 15.46 4.10 1.04
CA ARG A 110 15.05 5.34 1.73
C ARG A 110 13.59 5.28 2.19
N LEU A 111 12.68 4.81 1.33
CA LEU A 111 11.27 4.67 1.66
C LEU A 111 11.06 3.67 2.80
N THR A 112 11.74 2.52 2.76
CA THR A 112 11.70 1.50 3.81
C THR A 112 12.20 2.07 5.15
N LYS A 113 13.35 2.75 5.15
CA LYS A 113 13.88 3.41 6.37
C LYS A 113 12.90 4.43 6.94
N ARG A 114 12.28 5.25 6.08
CA ARG A 114 11.28 6.25 6.51
C ARG A 114 10.07 5.57 7.16
N ARG A 115 9.53 4.51 6.54
CA ARG A 115 8.39 3.76 7.07
C ARG A 115 8.72 3.12 8.42
N LEU A 116 9.89 2.49 8.54
CA LEU A 116 10.34 1.87 9.78
C LEU A 116 10.41 2.89 10.93
N ARG A 117 10.97 4.08 10.66
CA ARG A 117 11.02 5.17 11.64
C ARG A 117 9.62 5.61 12.08
N ALA A 118 8.70 5.78 11.14
CA ALA A 118 7.32 6.17 11.44
C ALA A 118 6.60 5.10 12.29
N THR A 119 6.78 3.82 11.97
CA THR A 119 6.21 2.72 12.77
C THR A 119 6.79 2.68 14.17
N ASN A 120 8.11 2.89 14.32
CA ASN A 120 8.74 2.89 15.63
C ASN A 120 8.27 4.09 16.48
N ALA A 121 8.11 5.27 15.88
CA ALA A 121 7.55 6.43 16.57
C ALA A 121 6.13 6.14 17.07
N TYR A 122 5.26 5.61 16.22
CA TYR A 122 3.90 5.22 16.61
C TYR A 122 3.87 4.19 17.75
N LYS A 123 4.75 3.18 17.71
CA LYS A 123 4.87 2.20 18.80
C LYS A 123 5.33 2.83 20.12
N ALA A 124 6.23 3.81 20.06
CA ALA A 124 6.69 4.54 21.24
C ALA A 124 5.54 5.35 21.86
N GLU A 125 4.75 6.06 21.04
CA GLU A 125 3.57 6.80 21.50
C GLU A 125 2.55 5.89 22.19
N LEU A 126 2.22 4.74 21.59
CA LEU A 126 1.32 3.76 22.20
C LEU A 126 1.86 3.19 23.52
N SER A 127 3.17 2.93 23.59
CA SER A 127 3.81 2.43 24.80
C SER A 127 3.78 3.46 25.92
N GLU A 128 4.00 4.73 25.60
CA GLU A 128 3.96 5.83 26.55
C GLU A 128 2.54 6.04 27.09
N GLU A 129 1.54 6.01 26.22
CA GLU A 129 0.13 6.12 26.62
C GLU A 129 -0.27 5.00 27.58
N ARG A 130 0.11 3.76 27.25
CA ARG A 130 -0.12 2.61 28.15
C ARG A 130 0.56 2.79 29.50
N SER A 131 1.80 3.27 29.51
CA SER A 131 2.54 3.53 30.76
C SER A 131 1.84 4.59 31.61
N ARG A 132 1.32 5.66 31.01
CA ARG A 132 0.55 6.70 31.73
C ARG A 132 -0.73 6.13 32.34
N MET A 133 -1.45 5.29 31.60
CA MET A 133 -2.64 4.60 32.11
C MET A 133 -2.31 3.69 33.29
N ASP A 134 -1.25 2.89 33.19
CA ASP A 134 -0.82 1.98 34.26
C ASP A 134 -0.42 2.76 35.54
N ILE A 135 0.24 3.92 35.38
CA ILE A 135 0.54 4.83 36.49
C ILE A 135 -0.74 5.38 37.10
N ALA A 136 -1.71 5.82 36.29
CA ALA A 136 -2.98 6.36 36.78
C ALA A 136 -3.81 5.30 37.52
N ALA A 137 -3.91 4.09 36.97
CA ALA A 137 -4.57 2.95 37.60
C ALA A 137 -3.90 2.62 38.95
N SER A 138 -2.56 2.58 38.99
CA SER A 138 -1.80 2.33 40.21
C SER A 138 -2.08 3.39 41.29
N LYS A 139 -2.22 4.67 40.90
CA LYS A 139 -2.60 5.75 41.82
C LYS A 139 -4.01 5.57 42.39
N ILE A 140 -4.98 5.19 41.55
CA ILE A 140 -6.36 4.91 41.99
C ILE A 140 -6.36 3.77 43.00
N ILE A 141 -5.68 2.66 42.69
CA ILE A 141 -5.58 1.50 43.56
C ILE A 141 -4.96 1.91 44.92
N ALA A 142 -3.83 2.62 44.89
CA ALA A 142 -3.17 3.09 46.11
C ALA A 142 -4.08 3.99 46.96
N HIS A 143 -4.84 4.89 46.34
CA HIS A 143 -5.81 5.74 47.03
C HIS A 143 -6.92 4.93 47.70
N SER A 144 -7.50 3.95 47.00
CA SER A 144 -8.54 3.08 47.54
C SER A 144 -8.08 2.32 48.79
N PHE A 145 -6.82 1.88 48.85
CA PHE A 145 -6.28 1.22 50.05
C PHE A 145 -5.89 2.20 51.17
N SER A 146 -5.61 3.47 50.86
CA SER A 146 -5.31 4.50 51.86
C SER A 146 -6.56 5.00 52.58
N GLU A 147 -7.72 5.08 51.91
CA GLU A 147 -8.98 5.53 52.52
C GLU A 147 -9.60 4.49 53.46
N VAL A 148 -9.35 3.19 53.23
CA VAL A 148 -9.87 2.10 54.07
C VAL A 148 -9.14 2.01 55.42
N ILE A 149 -7.93 2.58 55.55
CA ILE A 149 -7.09 2.47 56.75
C ILE A 149 -7.31 3.62 57.75
N PHE A 150 -7.90 4.75 57.33
CA PHE A 150 -8.30 5.83 58.24
C PHE A 150 -9.82 6.05 58.23
N PRO A 151 -10.61 5.17 58.86
CA PRO A 151 -11.96 5.55 59.22
C PRO A 151 -11.86 6.70 60.22
N SER A 152 -12.38 7.86 59.80
CA SER A 152 -12.59 9.05 60.60
C SER A 152 -13.04 8.66 62.01
N ALA A 153 -12.17 8.90 63.00
CA ALA A 153 -12.61 9.13 64.37
C ALA A 153 -13.58 10.32 64.34
N ARG A 154 -14.87 10.05 64.45
CA ARG A 154 -15.91 11.00 64.83
C ARG A 154 -16.72 10.39 65.95
#